data_AF-A0A9X0K1P6-F1
#
_entry.id   AF-A0A9X0K1P6-F1
#
_cell.length_a   1.000
_cell.length_b   1.000
_cell.length_c   1.000
_cell.angle_alpha   90.00
_cell.angle_beta   90.00
_cell.angle_gamma   90.00
#
_symmetry.space_group_name_H-M   'P 1'
#
loop_
_entity.id
_entity.type
_entity.pdbx_description
1 polymer ?
#
loop_
_entity_poly.entity_id
_entity_poly.type
_entity_poly.pdbx_seq_one_letter_code
_entity_poly.pdbx_strand_id
1 'polypeptide(L)'
;MIISFDPTQPEALTISEFCKTQKISRSIFYRIRERATQESAGALHPRSRAPRQPSRRYGPAVINELVRIRKELKKDGWDYGPKTIHYEATIQDDFPGGQIPSVATIARLLASVGHVERSPRKRPKSSYVPLSWSSF
;
A
#
# COMPACT_ATOMS: atom_id res chain seq x y z
N MET A 1 27.17 10.95 13.58
CA MET A 1 25.85 10.48 13.10
C MET A 1 24.91 10.37 14.31
N ILE A 2 23.58 10.54 14.19
CA ILE A 2 22.66 10.58 15.37
C ILE A 2 22.81 9.34 16.28
N ILE A 3 23.05 8.17 15.67
CA ILE A 3 23.20 6.89 16.37
C ILE A 3 24.53 6.82 17.17
N SER A 4 25.58 7.45 16.66
CA SER A 4 26.94 7.41 17.21
C SER A 4 27.24 8.61 18.13
N PHE A 5 26.26 9.44 18.42
CA PHE A 5 26.46 10.65 19.21
C PHE A 5 26.47 10.31 20.72
N ASP A 6 27.59 10.62 21.36
CA ASP A 6 27.81 10.42 22.79
C ASP A 6 27.95 11.78 23.50
N PRO A 7 26.95 12.18 24.32
CA PRO A 7 26.98 13.46 25.03
C PRO A 7 27.92 13.46 26.25
N THR A 8 28.56 12.33 26.60
CA THR A 8 29.45 12.23 27.77
C THR A 8 30.91 12.56 27.47
N GLN A 9 31.25 12.75 26.20
CA GLN A 9 32.62 13.12 25.81
C GLN A 9 32.91 14.58 26.20
N PRO A 10 34.14 14.89 26.65
CA PRO A 10 34.48 16.21 27.21
C PRO A 10 34.32 17.38 26.22
N GLU A 11 34.40 17.11 24.90
CA GLU A 11 34.22 18.10 23.82
C GLU A 11 32.84 17.95 23.12
N ALA A 12 31.91 17.18 23.69
CA ALA A 12 30.61 16.97 23.07
C ALA A 12 29.67 18.15 23.30
N LEU A 13 28.98 18.55 22.22
CA LEU A 13 27.84 19.45 22.29
C LEU A 13 26.78 18.92 23.26
N THR A 14 25.98 19.80 23.86
CA THR A 14 24.77 19.34 24.55
C THR A 14 23.79 18.71 23.55
N ILE A 15 22.91 17.81 24.01
CA ILE A 15 21.86 17.20 23.16
C ILE A 15 21.01 18.28 22.47
N SER A 16 20.72 19.39 23.17
CA SER A 16 19.96 20.52 22.63
C SER A 16 20.69 21.20 21.47
N GLU A 17 21.99 21.48 21.63
CA GLU A 17 22.80 22.10 20.58
C GLU A 17 22.98 21.15 19.39
N PHE A 18 23.26 19.87 19.65
CA PHE A 18 23.31 18.86 18.59
C PHE A 18 22.02 18.83 17.77
N CYS A 19 20.86 18.81 18.44
CA CYS A 19 19.55 18.82 17.76
C CYS A 19 19.35 20.09 16.92
N LYS A 20 19.75 21.26 17.43
CA LYS A 20 19.67 22.54 16.69
C LYS A 20 20.57 22.51 15.45
N THR A 21 21.82 22.09 15.60
CA THR A 21 22.80 22.01 14.50
C THR A 21 22.34 21.04 13.42
N GLN A 22 21.77 19.89 13.81
CA GLN A 22 21.24 18.88 12.89
C GLN A 22 19.81 19.19 12.37
N LYS A 23 19.20 20.30 12.81
CA LYS A 23 17.82 20.70 12.46
C LYS A 23 16.78 19.61 12.73
N ILE A 24 16.93 18.88 13.83
CA ILE A 24 15.99 17.85 14.29
C ILE A 24 15.37 18.23 15.64
N SER A 25 14.14 17.77 15.89
CA SER A 25 13.56 17.91 17.22
C SER A 25 14.20 16.92 18.21
N ARG A 26 14.24 17.28 19.51
CA ARG A 26 14.66 16.37 20.58
C ARG A 26 13.81 15.08 20.60
N SER A 27 12.54 15.15 20.23
CA SER A 27 11.66 13.98 20.14
C SER A 27 12.05 13.02 19.01
N ILE A 28 12.51 13.53 17.86
CA ILE A 28 13.08 12.71 16.78
C ILE A 28 14.37 12.04 17.26
N PHE A 29 15.23 12.79 17.95
CA PHE A 29 16.52 12.28 18.45
C PHE A 29 16.34 11.04 19.34
N TYR A 30 15.52 11.14 20.39
CA TYR A 30 15.28 10.00 21.29
C TYR A 30 14.60 8.83 20.58
N ARG A 31 13.62 9.10 19.71
CA ARG A 31 12.96 8.06 18.91
C ARG A 31 13.89 7.35 17.92
N ILE A 32 14.91 8.03 17.39
CA ILE A 32 15.94 7.38 16.56
C ILE A 32 16.86 6.54 17.44
N ARG A 33 17.30 7.04 18.60
CA ARG A 33 18.17 6.27 19.52
C ARG A 33 17.51 5.02 20.05
N GLU A 34 16.25 5.11 20.48
CA GLU A 34 15.47 3.97 20.93
C GLU A 34 15.39 2.90 19.82
N ARG A 35 15.10 3.32 18.58
CA ARG A 35 15.07 2.40 17.43
C ARG A 35 16.44 1.83 17.08
N ALA A 36 17.52 2.58 17.26
CA ALA A 36 18.86 2.12 16.95
C ALA A 36 19.32 0.96 17.84
N THR A 37 18.71 0.79 19.02
CA THR A 37 18.95 -0.39 19.87
C THR A 37 18.47 -1.69 19.22
N GLN A 38 17.44 -1.64 18.37
CA GLN A 38 16.84 -2.81 17.71
C GLN A 38 17.34 -2.98 16.27
N GLU A 39 17.52 -1.88 15.53
CA GLU A 39 17.74 -1.91 14.08
C GLU A 39 19.12 -1.35 13.67
N SER A 40 19.94 -0.90 14.63
CA SER A 40 21.21 -0.21 14.38
C SER A 40 21.04 0.93 13.34
N ALA A 41 21.73 0.86 12.20
CA ALA A 41 21.64 1.85 11.13
C ALA A 41 20.23 1.92 10.49
N GLY A 42 19.43 0.85 10.58
CA GLY A 42 18.06 0.79 10.05
C GLY A 42 17.12 1.83 10.66
N ALA A 43 17.41 2.30 11.88
CA ALA A 43 16.62 3.32 12.57
C ALA A 43 16.55 4.68 11.85
N LEU A 44 17.51 4.95 10.96
CA LEU A 44 17.55 6.15 10.12
C LEU A 44 16.56 6.08 8.96
N HIS A 45 16.20 4.88 8.51
CA HIS A 45 15.23 4.72 7.44
C HIS A 45 13.80 4.87 7.95
N PRO A 46 12.91 5.52 7.18
CA PRO A 46 11.48 5.53 7.50
C PRO A 46 10.91 4.11 7.52
N ARG A 47 10.21 3.76 8.61
CA ARG A 47 9.37 2.56 8.62
C ARG A 47 8.12 2.79 7.77
N SER A 48 7.56 1.69 7.26
CA SER A 48 6.24 1.72 6.63
C SER A 48 5.23 2.39 7.56
N ARG A 49 4.47 3.34 7.02
CA ARG A 49 3.34 3.98 7.70
C ARG A 49 2.04 3.21 7.51
N ALA A 50 2.07 2.10 6.78
CA ALA A 50 0.88 1.29 6.55
C ALA A 50 0.41 0.65 7.87
N PRO A 51 -0.91 0.52 8.06
CA PRO A 51 -1.44 -0.22 9.21
C PRO A 51 -0.92 -1.66 9.21
N ARG A 52 -0.51 -2.15 10.38
CA ARG A 52 -0.01 -3.53 10.54
C ARG A 52 -1.05 -4.59 10.18
N GLN A 53 -2.32 -4.30 10.47
CA GLN A 53 -3.45 -5.19 10.21
C GLN A 53 -4.56 -4.40 9.49
N PRO A 54 -4.54 -4.34 8.14
CA PRO A 54 -5.62 -3.71 7.40
C PRO A 54 -6.89 -4.57 7.50
N SER A 55 -8.04 -3.94 7.79
CA SER A 55 -9.33 -4.64 7.99
C SER A 55 -9.85 -5.39 6.76
N ARG A 56 -9.34 -5.09 5.56
CA ARG A 56 -9.80 -5.67 4.28
C ARG A 56 -8.69 -6.45 3.59
N ARG A 57 -8.07 -7.39 4.31
CA ARG A 57 -7.10 -8.32 3.72
C ARG A 57 -7.83 -9.58 3.29
N TYR A 58 -8.12 -9.69 2.00
CA TYR A 58 -8.70 -10.90 1.43
C TYR A 58 -7.63 -11.99 1.36
N GLY A 59 -7.95 -13.16 1.91
CA GLY A 59 -7.06 -14.32 1.92
C GLY A 59 -7.00 -15.02 0.55
N PRO A 60 -6.13 -16.04 0.42
CA PRO A 60 -5.99 -16.82 -0.81
C PRO A 60 -7.30 -17.50 -1.22
N ALA A 61 -8.14 -17.92 -0.27
CA ALA A 61 -9.44 -18.55 -0.55
C ALA A 61 -10.36 -17.64 -1.37
N VAL A 62 -10.48 -16.36 -0.99
CA VAL A 62 -11.27 -15.36 -1.73
C VAL A 62 -10.73 -15.17 -3.15
N ILE A 63 -9.42 -15.07 -3.28
CA ILE A 63 -8.77 -14.84 -4.58
C ILE A 63 -9.02 -16.04 -5.50
N ASN A 64 -8.84 -17.25 -4.98
CA ASN A 64 -9.08 -18.49 -5.73
C ASN A 64 -10.53 -18.60 -6.19
N GLU A 65 -11.48 -18.22 -5.34
CA GLU A 65 -12.90 -18.25 -5.69
C GLU A 65 -13.24 -17.25 -6.79
N LEU A 66 -12.76 -16.01 -6.71
CA LEU A 66 -12.94 -15.02 -7.78
C LEU A 66 -12.33 -15.50 -9.12
N VAL A 67 -11.21 -16.21 -9.06
CA VAL A 67 -10.58 -16.80 -10.25
C VAL A 67 -11.39 -17.98 -10.80
N ARG A 68 -11.98 -18.80 -9.93
CA ARG A 68 -12.89 -19.90 -10.31
C ARG A 68 -14.09 -19.34 -11.07
N ILE A 69 -14.81 -18.37 -10.48
CA ILE A 69 -15.95 -17.70 -11.10
C ILE A 69 -15.56 -17.10 -12.47
N ARG A 70 -14.42 -16.40 -12.55
CA ARG A 70 -13.93 -15.82 -13.82
C ARG A 70 -13.70 -16.90 -14.89
N LYS A 71 -13.17 -18.06 -14.51
CA LYS A 71 -12.91 -19.18 -15.45
C LYS A 71 -14.21 -19.81 -15.93
N GLU A 72 -15.19 -19.98 -15.05
CA GLU A 72 -16.52 -20.51 -15.39
C GLU A 72 -17.24 -19.56 -16.36
N LEU A 73 -17.35 -18.28 -16.02
CA LEU A 73 -17.94 -17.27 -16.91
C LEU A 73 -17.25 -17.22 -18.28
N LYS A 74 -15.91 -17.34 -18.32
CA LYS A 74 -15.16 -17.38 -19.58
C LYS A 74 -15.45 -18.65 -20.38
N LYS A 75 -15.57 -19.81 -19.72
CA LYS A 75 -15.88 -21.09 -20.35
C LYS A 75 -17.28 -21.07 -20.97
N ASP A 76 -18.23 -20.45 -20.27
CA ASP A 76 -19.63 -20.39 -20.69
C ASP A 76 -19.88 -19.27 -21.72
N GLY A 77 -18.85 -18.48 -22.06
CA GLY A 77 -18.93 -17.41 -23.06
C GLY A 77 -19.59 -16.12 -22.57
N TRP A 78 -19.77 -15.96 -21.25
CA TRP A 78 -20.38 -14.78 -20.64
C TRP A 78 -19.35 -13.68 -20.36
N ASP A 79 -19.83 -12.49 -19.98
CA ASP A 79 -18.94 -11.41 -19.51
C ASP A 79 -18.22 -11.83 -18.22
N TYR A 80 -16.90 -11.91 -18.26
CA TYR A 80 -16.04 -12.30 -17.14
C TYR A 80 -15.41 -11.07 -16.44
N GLY A 81 -16.08 -9.92 -16.54
CA GLY A 81 -15.69 -8.67 -15.89
C GLY A 81 -15.89 -8.67 -14.36
N PRO A 82 -15.25 -7.73 -13.63
CA PRO A 82 -15.38 -7.64 -12.17
C PRO A 82 -16.81 -7.42 -11.66
N LYS A 83 -17.70 -6.82 -12.47
CA LYS A 83 -19.11 -6.63 -12.12
C LYS A 83 -19.88 -7.95 -12.16
N THR A 84 -19.72 -8.73 -13.23
CA THR A 84 -20.36 -10.03 -13.37
C THR A 84 -19.85 -11.01 -12.33
N ILE A 85 -18.53 -11.01 -12.09
CA ILE A 85 -17.94 -11.84 -11.01
C ILE A 85 -18.53 -11.46 -9.64
N HIS A 86 -18.72 -10.17 -9.36
CA HIS A 86 -19.37 -9.75 -8.13
C HIS A 86 -20.82 -10.25 -8.03
N TYR A 87 -21.56 -10.20 -9.14
CA TYR A 87 -22.93 -10.69 -9.20
C TYR A 87 -23.01 -12.20 -8.95
N GLU A 88 -22.19 -13.00 -9.63
CA GLU A 88 -22.09 -14.44 -9.38
C GLU A 88 -21.70 -14.75 -7.94
N ALA A 89 -20.73 -14.02 -7.38
CA ALA A 89 -20.32 -14.17 -5.99
C ALA A 89 -21.45 -13.83 -4.99
N THR A 90 -22.38 -12.93 -5.34
CA THR A 90 -23.54 -12.60 -4.50
C THR A 90 -24.66 -13.62 -4.55
N ILE A 91 -24.72 -14.45 -5.59
CA ILE A 91 -25.72 -15.52 -5.72
C ILE A 91 -25.24 -16.79 -5.02
N GLN A 92 -23.93 -16.97 -4.84
CA GLN A 92 -23.40 -18.10 -4.09
C GLN A 92 -23.72 -17.99 -2.60
N ASP A 93 -24.28 -19.05 -2.03
CA ASP A 93 -24.60 -19.13 -0.61
C ASP A 93 -23.36 -19.18 0.29
N ASP A 94 -22.24 -19.73 -0.20
CA ASP A 94 -21.01 -19.94 0.57
C ASP A 94 -19.79 -19.29 -0.09
N PHE A 95 -19.70 -17.96 0.01
CA PHE A 95 -18.52 -17.23 -0.44
C PHE A 95 -17.44 -17.20 0.66
N PRO A 96 -16.19 -17.62 0.38
CA PRO A 96 -15.14 -17.69 1.40
C PRO A 96 -14.83 -16.31 1.99
N GLY A 97 -14.60 -16.26 3.30
CA GLY A 97 -14.26 -15.03 4.00
C GLY A 97 -15.45 -14.16 4.42
N GLY A 98 -16.69 -14.65 4.25
CA GLY A 98 -17.91 -14.10 4.83
C GLY A 98 -18.39 -12.76 4.25
N GLN A 99 -17.52 -12.03 3.55
CA GLN A 99 -17.87 -10.79 2.86
C GLN A 99 -17.31 -10.76 1.44
N ILE A 100 -18.19 -10.51 0.48
CA ILE A 100 -17.84 -10.36 -0.92
C ILE A 100 -17.11 -9.03 -1.12
N PRO A 101 -15.92 -9.02 -1.74
CA PRO A 101 -15.21 -7.79 -2.03
C PRO A 101 -15.98 -6.91 -3.01
N SER A 102 -15.87 -5.59 -2.86
CA SER A 102 -16.43 -4.67 -3.84
C SER A 102 -15.86 -4.88 -5.24
N VAL A 103 -16.60 -4.49 -6.28
CA VAL A 103 -16.19 -4.60 -7.70
C VAL A 103 -14.78 -4.06 -7.96
N ALA A 104 -14.44 -2.89 -7.38
CA ALA A 104 -13.10 -2.30 -7.51
C ALA A 104 -12.01 -3.13 -6.82
N THR A 105 -12.37 -3.83 -5.74
CA THR A 105 -11.46 -4.72 -5.03
C THR A 105 -11.26 -6.02 -5.80
N ILE A 106 -12.32 -6.61 -6.36
CA ILE A 106 -12.23 -7.76 -7.28
C ILE A 106 -11.30 -7.44 -8.44
N ALA A 107 -11.45 -6.27 -9.07
CA ALA A 107 -10.57 -5.83 -10.16
C ALA A 107 -9.10 -5.75 -9.73
N ARG A 108 -8.81 -5.20 -8.53
CA ARG A 108 -7.44 -5.13 -7.98
C ARG A 108 -6.87 -6.50 -7.63
N LEU A 109 -7.68 -7.38 -7.03
CA LEU A 109 -7.27 -8.74 -6.69
C LEU A 109 -6.95 -9.54 -7.95
N LEU A 110 -7.83 -9.53 -8.95
CA LEU A 110 -7.59 -10.18 -10.25
C LEU A 110 -6.37 -9.61 -10.98
N ALA A 111 -6.12 -8.30 -10.89
CA ALA A 111 -4.92 -7.68 -11.44
C ALA A 111 -3.64 -8.08 -10.70
N SER A 112 -3.71 -8.29 -9.38
CA SER A 112 -2.56 -8.72 -8.57
C SER A 112 -2.09 -10.14 -8.89
N VAL A 113 -3.01 -11.01 -9.32
CA VAL A 113 -2.71 -12.39 -9.76
C VAL A 113 -2.50 -12.52 -11.27
N GLY A 114 -2.40 -11.41 -12.00
CA GLY A 114 -2.11 -11.43 -13.44
C GLY A 114 -3.28 -11.81 -14.35
N HIS A 115 -4.51 -11.92 -13.83
CA HIS A 115 -5.69 -12.27 -14.63
C HIS A 115 -6.34 -11.08 -15.33
N VAL A 116 -5.85 -9.86 -15.11
CA VAL A 116 -6.23 -8.66 -15.86
C VAL A 116 -5.05 -8.26 -16.73
N GLU A 117 -5.19 -8.40 -18.05
CA GLU A 117 -4.28 -7.72 -18.96
C GLU A 117 -4.42 -6.22 -18.73
N ARG A 118 -3.37 -5.60 -18.18
CA ARG A 118 -3.28 -4.15 -18.19
C ARG A 118 -3.34 -3.74 -19.67
N SER A 119 -4.18 -2.78 -20.01
CA SER A 119 -4.16 -2.15 -21.32
C SER A 119 -3.25 -0.92 -21.23
N PRO A 120 -1.91 -1.06 -21.43
CA PRO A 120 -0.96 0.05 -21.31
C PRO A 120 -1.20 1.14 -22.36
N ARG A 121 -1.97 0.84 -23.42
CA ARG A 121 -2.40 1.83 -24.43
C ARG A 121 -3.31 2.91 -23.86
N LYS A 122 -3.93 2.71 -22.68
CA LYS A 122 -4.75 3.75 -22.05
C LYS A 122 -3.86 4.77 -21.36
N ARG A 123 -3.83 5.98 -21.91
CA ARG A 123 -3.14 7.13 -21.30
C ARG A 123 -3.69 7.37 -19.89
N PRO A 124 -2.83 7.45 -18.85
CA PRO A 124 -3.29 7.74 -17.50
C PRO A 124 -3.94 9.11 -17.44
N LYS A 125 -5.12 9.21 -16.82
CA LYS A 125 -5.88 10.47 -16.71
C LYS A 125 -5.09 11.60 -16.04
N SER A 126 -4.16 11.27 -15.14
CA SER A 126 -3.27 12.23 -14.48
C SER A 126 -2.28 12.93 -15.43
N SER A 127 -2.07 12.39 -16.63
CA SER A 127 -1.22 13.01 -17.66
C SER A 127 -1.97 13.95 -18.60
N TYR A 128 -3.28 14.15 -18.40
CA TYR A 128 -4.05 15.12 -19.19
C TYR A 128 -3.68 16.53 -18.74
N VAL A 129 -3.20 17.34 -19.67
CA VAL A 129 -3.07 18.79 -19.48
C VAL A 129 -4.47 19.38 -19.70
N PRO A 130 -5.06 20.08 -18.72
CA PRO A 130 -6.31 20.80 -18.94
C PRO A 130 -6.11 21.81 -20.07
N LEU A 131 -7.06 21.89 -21.00
CA LEU A 131 -7.10 22.96 -21.99
C LEU A 131 -7.27 24.29 -21.25
N SER A 132 -6.16 25.00 -21.03
CA SER A 132 -6.20 26.38 -20.56
C SER A 132 -6.65 27.25 -21.72
N TRP A 133 -7.84 27.83 -21.62
CA TRP A 133 -8.26 28.89 -22.52
C TRP A 133 -7.36 30.10 -22.25
N SER A 134 -6.45 30.37 -23.18
CA SER A 134 -5.72 31.63 -23.19
C SER A 134 -6.65 32.64 -23.83
N SER A 135 -7.19 33.55 -23.01
CA SER A 135 -7.92 34.72 -23.51
C SER A 135 -6.98 35.55 -24.37
N PHE A 136 -7.34 35.76 -25.64
CA PHE A 136 -6.68 36.66 -26.58
C PHE A 136 -6.89 38.13 -26.19
#